data_AF-A0A2K8ML73-F1
#
_entry.id   AF-A0A2K8ML73-F1
#
_cell.length_a   1.000
_cell.length_b   1.000
_cell.length_c   1.000
_cell.angle_alpha   90.00
_cell.angle_beta   90.00
_cell.angle_gamma   90.00
#
_symmetry.space_group_name_H-M   'P 1'
#
loop_
_entity.id
_entity.type
_entity.pdbx_description
1 polymer ?
#
loop_
_entity_poly.entity_id
_entity_poly.type
_entity_poly.pdbx_seq_one_letter_code
_entity_poly.pdbx_strand_id
1 'polypeptide(L)'
;MFLRNDHGLELGGGAVVTPAFPPVPGTALSTRLKRRVFANVDLAPDLGARIGTLTWYRGVATCVGLCAMTFLMAPGFETPIYGTVAPALIGADLDAARAQAIKPLAMGATMGYHVAATSLVAPLTDTPERPIISLDAKLASGDALLSVLKRSGVGAADAEQVGALVTKAVSFDQIQPGTMLDITLGRRTDKAQARPLQNMAFRARFDLKLEVARNGNSLSLKQIPIAIDHTPLRVQGAIGSSLYRSARAAGAPAKAVESFIRTLATRVPVSHLGSNCKFDIIVKQARAATGEVQLGNLLYAGVSSCDNKVQLMPWESNGKTEWFDGGGKGNKTGMMAMPANGRFSSAFGMRRHPILGYNRMHKGIDIAAPWGTPVYAATDGTVQFAGRSAGYGNFIKLNHGGAFGTGYGHLSRIVVRGGQSVRKGQVIGAVGNTGMSTGPHLHYELYKNGVAVNPRSVAFSSLRQLTGSDLGAFRSKLSQLLSVPVGRGAAKDED
;
A
#
# COMPACT_ATOMS: atom_id res chain seq x y z
N MET A 1 10.43 -31.91 -26.65
CA MET A 1 9.94 -33.11 -27.33
C MET A 1 8.90 -33.75 -26.41
N PHE A 2 7.64 -33.67 -26.83
CA PHE A 2 6.42 -34.37 -26.41
C PHE A 2 6.17 -34.76 -24.94
N LEU A 3 5.20 -34.05 -24.34
CA LEU A 3 4.16 -34.66 -23.50
C LEU A 3 3.12 -35.29 -24.45
N ARG A 4 2.85 -36.60 -24.28
CA ARG A 4 1.74 -37.30 -24.92
C ARG A 4 0.89 -37.91 -23.80
N ASN A 5 -0.28 -37.32 -23.59
CA ASN A 5 -1.34 -37.89 -22.76
C ASN A 5 -1.97 -39.04 -23.54
N ASP A 6 -1.68 -40.28 -23.15
CA ASP A 6 -2.49 -41.45 -23.50
C ASP A 6 -2.87 -42.14 -22.19
N HIS A 7 -4.09 -41.90 -21.73
CA HIS A 7 -4.72 -42.72 -20.69
C HIS A 7 -5.14 -44.04 -21.33
N GLY A 8 -4.18 -44.96 -21.46
CA GLY A 8 -4.44 -46.37 -21.76
C GLY A 8 -4.92 -47.08 -20.51
N LEU A 9 -6.22 -47.38 -20.47
CA LEU A 9 -6.84 -48.35 -19.58
C LEU A 9 -6.52 -49.76 -20.10
N GLU A 10 -5.40 -50.32 -19.66
CA GLU A 10 -5.04 -51.74 -19.79
C GLU A 10 -4.33 -52.11 -18.47
N LEU A 11 -4.68 -53.11 -17.66
CA LEU A 11 -5.45 -54.34 -17.82
C LEU A 11 -5.99 -54.78 -16.45
N GLY A 12 -7.12 -55.47 -16.44
CA GLY A 12 -7.61 -56.25 -15.31
C GLY A 12 -8.56 -57.32 -15.82
N GLY A 13 -8.02 -58.52 -16.05
CA GLY A 13 -8.63 -59.58 -16.85
C GLY A 13 -9.94 -60.15 -16.29
N GLY A 14 -10.79 -60.55 -17.23
CA GLY A 14 -11.97 -61.38 -17.03
C GLY A 14 -12.47 -61.80 -18.40
N ALA A 15 -11.97 -62.93 -18.91
CA ALA A 15 -12.37 -63.47 -20.21
C ALA A 15 -13.86 -63.82 -20.19
N VAL A 16 -14.68 -63.00 -20.87
CA VAL A 16 -16.05 -63.38 -21.24
C VAL A 16 -16.01 -63.75 -22.71
N VAL A 17 -16.03 -65.06 -22.96
CA VAL A 17 -16.26 -65.62 -24.29
C VAL A 17 -17.71 -65.32 -24.67
N THR A 18 -17.92 -64.37 -25.59
CA THR A 18 -19.23 -64.18 -26.24
C THR A 18 -19.41 -65.27 -27.31
N PRO A 19 -20.48 -66.09 -27.29
CA PRO A 19 -20.71 -67.03 -28.37
C PRO A 19 -21.14 -66.26 -29.61
N ALA A 20 -20.39 -66.43 -30.71
CA ALA A 20 -20.79 -65.95 -32.02
C ALA A 20 -21.94 -66.84 -32.53
N PHE A 21 -23.16 -66.31 -32.59
CA PHE A 21 -24.26 -67.00 -33.26
C PHE A 21 -24.09 -66.90 -34.79
N PRO A 22 -24.24 -67.99 -35.56
CA PRO A 22 -24.19 -67.92 -37.01
C PRO A 22 -25.46 -67.25 -37.56
N PRO A 23 -25.37 -66.51 -38.67
CA PRO A 23 -26.55 -65.90 -39.29
C PRO A 23 -27.45 -66.99 -39.88
N VAL A 24 -28.70 -67.04 -39.45
CA VAL A 24 -29.73 -67.95 -39.98
C VAL A 24 -30.12 -67.51 -41.40
N PRO A 25 -30.08 -68.37 -42.43
CA PRO A 25 -30.53 -68.01 -43.77
C PRO A 25 -32.06 -67.90 -43.80
N GLY A 26 -32.57 -66.71 -44.09
CA GLY A 26 -34.01 -66.45 -44.19
C GLY A 26 -34.64 -67.22 -45.36
N THR A 27 -35.56 -68.15 -45.05
CA THR A 27 -36.34 -68.89 -46.04
C THR A 27 -37.15 -67.96 -46.95
N ALA A 28 -37.17 -68.24 -48.26
CA ALA A 28 -37.80 -67.44 -49.32
C ALA A 28 -39.30 -67.10 -49.13
N LEU A 29 -39.97 -67.74 -48.17
CA LEU A 29 -41.35 -67.43 -47.79
C LEU A 29 -41.47 -66.10 -47.01
N SER A 30 -40.50 -65.78 -46.14
CA SER A 30 -40.54 -64.58 -45.29
C SER A 30 -40.33 -63.30 -46.11
N THR A 31 -39.48 -63.38 -47.14
CA THR A 31 -39.24 -62.31 -48.11
C THR A 31 -40.41 -62.12 -49.08
N ARG A 32 -41.12 -63.19 -49.45
CA ARG A 32 -42.32 -63.10 -50.32
C ARG A 32 -43.56 -62.57 -49.58
N LEU A 33 -43.76 -62.93 -48.31
CA LEU A 33 -44.86 -62.38 -47.50
C LEU A 33 -44.65 -60.90 -47.14
N LYS A 34 -43.41 -60.49 -46.83
CA LYS A 34 -43.06 -59.09 -46.54
C LYS A 34 -43.36 -58.16 -47.72
N ARG A 35 -43.20 -58.62 -48.97
CA ARG A 35 -43.37 -57.77 -50.16
C ARG A 35 -44.81 -57.60 -50.66
N ARG A 36 -45.73 -58.51 -50.32
CA ARG A 36 -47.11 -58.46 -50.85
C ARG A 36 -48.19 -58.07 -49.86
N VAL A 37 -48.00 -58.30 -48.55
CA VAL A 37 -49.04 -58.01 -47.55
C VAL A 37 -48.69 -56.80 -46.68
N PHE A 38 -47.41 -56.57 -46.39
CA PHE A 38 -46.97 -55.53 -45.44
C PHE A 38 -46.34 -54.28 -46.07
N ALA A 39 -46.16 -54.24 -47.39
CA ALA A 39 -45.51 -53.10 -48.05
C ALA A 39 -46.36 -51.81 -48.04
N ASN A 40 -47.69 -51.93 -47.93
CA ASN A 40 -48.62 -50.80 -47.94
C ASN A 40 -49.35 -50.59 -46.59
N VAL A 41 -48.98 -51.36 -45.55
CA VAL A 41 -49.59 -51.23 -44.23
C VAL A 41 -48.62 -50.50 -43.32
N ASP A 42 -48.87 -49.21 -43.11
CA ASP A 42 -48.17 -48.43 -42.10
C ASP A 42 -48.57 -48.93 -40.70
N LEU A 43 -47.64 -49.61 -40.04
CA LEU A 43 -47.79 -50.25 -38.73
C LEU A 43 -47.61 -49.25 -37.58
N ALA A 44 -47.00 -48.10 -37.84
CA ALA A 44 -46.73 -47.06 -36.85
C ALA A 44 -47.13 -45.69 -37.40
N PRO A 45 -48.44 -45.47 -37.68
CA PRO A 45 -48.90 -44.16 -38.11
C PRO A 45 -48.64 -43.14 -37.01
N ASP A 46 -48.26 -41.92 -37.40
CA ASP A 46 -48.00 -40.82 -36.47
C ASP A 46 -49.27 -40.45 -35.70
N LEU A 47 -49.28 -40.74 -34.39
CA LEU A 47 -50.39 -40.46 -33.49
C LEU A 47 -50.56 -38.96 -33.17
N GLY A 48 -49.59 -38.12 -33.53
CA GLY A 48 -49.68 -36.66 -33.46
C GLY A 48 -50.39 -36.03 -34.66
N ALA A 49 -50.64 -36.79 -35.73
CA ALA A 49 -51.24 -36.30 -36.98
C ALA A 49 -52.63 -36.91 -37.24
N ARG A 50 -53.52 -36.13 -37.89
CA ARG A 50 -54.85 -36.58 -38.38
C ARG A 50 -55.72 -37.26 -37.31
N ILE A 51 -55.76 -36.67 -36.12
CA ILE A 51 -56.53 -37.12 -34.96
C ILE A 51 -58.01 -37.30 -35.33
N GLY A 52 -58.60 -38.43 -34.94
CA GLY A 52 -60.01 -38.76 -35.20
C GLY A 52 -60.29 -39.50 -36.52
N THR A 53 -59.29 -39.71 -37.36
CA THR A 53 -59.43 -40.54 -38.58
C THR A 53 -59.32 -42.05 -38.27
N LEU A 54 -59.86 -42.90 -39.15
CA LEU A 54 -59.74 -44.37 -39.03
C LEU A 54 -58.28 -44.85 -38.97
N THR A 55 -57.36 -44.15 -39.66
CA THR A 55 -55.92 -44.44 -39.60
C THR A 55 -55.31 -44.14 -38.24
N TRP A 56 -55.78 -43.08 -37.56
CA TRP A 56 -55.34 -42.72 -36.22
C TRP A 56 -55.82 -43.76 -35.18
N TYR A 57 -57.09 -44.15 -35.23
CA TYR A 57 -57.62 -45.21 -34.35
C TYR A 57 -56.91 -46.55 -34.54
N ARG A 58 -56.54 -46.90 -35.79
CA ARG A 58 -55.72 -48.09 -36.06
C ARG A 58 -54.36 -48.00 -35.39
N GLY A 59 -53.71 -46.83 -35.44
CA GLY A 59 -52.44 -46.56 -34.76
C GLY A 59 -52.51 -46.70 -33.25
N VAL A 60 -53.56 -46.16 -32.64
CA VAL A 60 -53.79 -46.26 -31.19
C VAL A 60 -53.95 -47.73 -30.81
N ALA A 61 -54.73 -48.50 -31.59
CA ALA A 61 -54.92 -49.93 -31.34
C ALA A 61 -53.61 -50.74 -31.45
N THR A 62 -52.76 -50.46 -32.44
CA THR A 62 -51.44 -51.12 -32.53
C THR A 62 -50.53 -50.75 -31.37
N CYS A 63 -50.50 -49.48 -30.96
CA CYS A 63 -49.70 -49.03 -29.81
C CYS A 63 -50.14 -49.72 -28.51
N VAL A 64 -51.44 -49.73 -28.22
CA VAL A 64 -52.01 -50.40 -27.04
C VAL A 64 -51.73 -51.91 -27.08
N GLY A 65 -51.86 -52.54 -28.24
CA GLY A 65 -51.54 -53.97 -28.41
C GLY A 65 -50.08 -54.30 -28.10
N LEU A 66 -49.14 -53.46 -28.55
CA LEU A 66 -47.72 -53.65 -28.27
C LEU A 66 -47.39 -53.44 -26.79
N CYS A 67 -47.97 -52.41 -26.15
CA CYS A 67 -47.80 -52.18 -24.72
C CYS A 67 -48.40 -53.31 -23.86
N ALA A 68 -49.55 -53.86 -24.26
CA ALA A 68 -50.13 -55.01 -23.57
C ALA A 68 -49.24 -56.26 -23.71
N MET A 69 -48.65 -56.47 -24.89
CA MET A 69 -47.75 -57.59 -25.14
C MET A 69 -46.45 -57.48 -24.35
N THR A 70 -45.85 -56.29 -24.23
CA THR A 70 -44.66 -56.10 -23.39
C THR A 70 -44.96 -56.33 -21.92
N PHE A 71 -46.14 -55.92 -21.43
CA PHE A 71 -46.54 -56.17 -20.06
C PHE A 71 -46.78 -57.67 -19.80
N LEU A 72 -47.37 -58.39 -20.76
CA LEU A 72 -47.56 -59.85 -20.68
C LEU A 72 -46.24 -60.63 -20.74
N MET A 73 -45.22 -60.11 -21.41
CA MET A 73 -43.89 -60.73 -21.49
C MET A 73 -42.92 -60.28 -20.40
N ALA A 74 -43.30 -59.29 -19.58
CA ALA A 74 -42.50 -58.88 -18.43
C ALA A 74 -42.55 -60.01 -17.38
N PRO A 75 -41.39 -60.49 -16.88
CA PRO A 75 -41.39 -61.48 -15.80
C PRO A 75 -42.09 -60.87 -14.59
N GLY A 76 -43.03 -61.61 -14.00
CA GLY A 76 -43.73 -61.19 -12.80
C GLY A 76 -42.77 -61.00 -11.63
N PHE A 77 -43.16 -60.16 -10.67
CA PHE A 77 -42.39 -59.94 -9.43
C PHE A 77 -42.28 -61.19 -8.54
N GLU A 78 -42.90 -62.30 -8.94
CA GLU A 78 -42.93 -63.58 -8.22
C GLU A 78 -41.60 -64.35 -8.31
N THR A 79 -40.78 -64.11 -9.34
CA THR A 79 -39.46 -64.75 -9.50
C THR A 79 -38.33 -63.70 -9.56
N PRO A 80 -37.91 -63.13 -8.42
CA PRO A 80 -36.74 -62.27 -8.39
C PRO A 80 -35.50 -63.09 -8.78
N ILE A 81 -34.68 -62.55 -9.67
CA ILE A 81 -33.39 -63.13 -10.01
C ILE A 81 -32.50 -62.98 -8.77
N TYR A 82 -32.26 -64.08 -8.06
CA TYR A 82 -31.35 -64.08 -6.91
C TYR A 82 -29.91 -63.89 -7.41
N GLY A 83 -29.41 -62.66 -7.28
CA GLY A 83 -27.98 -62.39 -7.42
C GLY A 83 -27.25 -63.07 -6.27
N THR A 84 -26.27 -63.91 -6.57
CA THR A 84 -25.37 -64.45 -5.57
C THR A 84 -24.51 -63.29 -5.03
N VAL A 85 -24.80 -62.85 -3.81
CA VAL A 85 -23.96 -61.85 -3.13
C VAL A 85 -22.76 -62.59 -2.56
N ALA A 86 -21.54 -62.14 -2.89
CA ALA A 86 -20.34 -62.71 -2.31
C ALA A 86 -20.37 -62.58 -0.76
N PRO A 87 -19.83 -63.56 -0.02
CA PRO A 87 -19.77 -63.48 1.43
C PRO A 87 -18.99 -62.25 1.90
N ALA A 88 -19.38 -61.69 3.04
CA ALA A 88 -18.67 -60.56 3.64
C ALA A 88 -17.21 -60.97 3.94
N LEU A 89 -16.26 -60.12 3.56
CA LEU A 89 -14.84 -60.33 3.84
C LEU A 89 -14.60 -60.24 5.36
N ILE A 90 -13.82 -61.16 5.92
CA ILE A 90 -13.53 -61.24 7.36
C ILE A 90 -12.03 -61.47 7.56
N GLY A 91 -11.46 -60.97 8.66
CA GLY A 91 -10.06 -61.19 9.02
C GLY A 91 -9.08 -60.62 8.00
N ALA A 92 -8.10 -61.42 7.59
CA ALA A 92 -7.02 -60.99 6.70
C ALA A 92 -7.52 -60.44 5.36
N ASP A 93 -8.56 -61.02 4.77
CA ASP A 93 -9.09 -60.57 3.48
C ASP A 93 -9.77 -59.20 3.57
N LEU A 94 -10.37 -58.90 4.73
CA LEU A 94 -10.94 -57.57 5.01
C LEU A 94 -9.85 -56.51 5.16
N ASP A 95 -8.75 -56.87 5.82
CA ASP A 95 -7.60 -55.98 5.98
C ASP A 95 -6.89 -55.73 4.64
N ALA A 96 -6.84 -56.74 3.75
CA ALA A 96 -6.43 -56.59 2.35
C ALA A 96 -7.25 -55.54 1.63
N ALA A 97 -8.57 -55.71 1.70
CA ALA A 97 -9.51 -54.86 1.00
C ALA A 97 -9.45 -53.43 1.54
N ARG A 98 -9.23 -53.24 2.85
CA ARG A 98 -9.04 -51.90 3.45
C ARG A 98 -7.74 -51.22 3.03
N ALA A 99 -6.65 -51.99 2.91
CA ALA A 99 -5.35 -51.48 2.47
C ALA A 99 -5.34 -51.09 0.98
N GLN A 100 -6.17 -51.74 0.17
CA GLN A 100 -6.32 -51.49 -1.27
C GLN A 100 -7.51 -50.57 -1.60
N ALA A 101 -8.37 -50.26 -0.62
CA ALA A 101 -9.55 -49.43 -0.83
C ALA A 101 -9.17 -47.96 -1.04
N ILE A 102 -9.72 -47.36 -2.09
CA ILE A 102 -9.69 -45.90 -2.28
C ILE A 102 -10.80 -45.31 -1.40
N LYS A 103 -10.52 -45.12 -0.11
CA LYS A 103 -11.44 -44.52 0.87
C LYS A 103 -10.69 -43.56 1.81
N PRO A 104 -11.35 -42.55 2.41
CA PRO A 104 -10.73 -41.72 3.44
C PRO A 104 -10.32 -42.54 4.67
N LEU A 105 -9.22 -42.18 5.32
CA LEU A 105 -8.76 -42.78 6.60
C LEU A 105 -9.87 -42.79 7.67
N ALA A 106 -10.70 -41.74 7.71
CA ALA A 106 -11.83 -41.64 8.64
C ALA A 106 -12.92 -42.72 8.42
N MET A 107 -12.96 -43.34 7.24
CA MET A 107 -13.89 -44.43 6.91
C MET A 107 -13.22 -45.81 6.98
N GLY A 108 -12.07 -45.91 7.66
CA GLY A 108 -11.38 -47.18 7.93
C GLY A 108 -10.45 -47.66 6.82
N ALA A 109 -10.06 -46.79 5.89
CA ALA A 109 -8.95 -47.08 4.99
C ALA A 109 -7.63 -47.14 5.77
N THR A 110 -6.78 -48.10 5.45
CA THR A 110 -5.47 -48.26 6.08
C THR A 110 -4.36 -48.11 5.03
N MET A 111 -3.21 -47.58 5.44
CA MET A 111 -2.06 -47.45 4.54
C MET A 111 -1.27 -48.77 4.56
N GLY A 112 -1.56 -49.64 3.60
CA GLY A 112 -0.83 -50.90 3.41
C GLY A 112 -1.15 -51.98 4.45
N TYR A 113 -0.45 -53.10 4.31
CA TYR A 113 -0.49 -54.22 5.25
C TYR A 113 0.60 -54.07 6.30
N HIS A 114 0.25 -54.22 7.58
CA HIS A 114 1.24 -54.48 8.62
C HIS A 114 1.76 -55.91 8.48
N VAL A 115 2.75 -56.11 7.61
CA VAL A 115 3.48 -57.38 7.51
C VAL A 115 4.47 -57.45 8.66
N ALA A 116 4.43 -58.52 9.46
CA ALA A 116 5.45 -58.77 10.46
C ALA A 116 6.83 -58.85 9.76
N ALA A 117 7.88 -58.38 10.44
CA ALA A 117 9.23 -58.41 9.89
C ALA A 117 9.60 -59.86 9.50
N THR A 118 9.81 -60.10 8.21
CA THR A 118 10.30 -61.40 7.71
C THR A 118 11.82 -61.47 7.91
N SER A 119 12.42 -62.65 7.73
CA SER A 119 13.88 -62.82 7.76
C SER A 119 14.65 -61.99 6.72
N LEU A 120 13.95 -61.41 5.75
CA LEU A 120 14.51 -60.49 4.74
C LEU A 120 14.55 -59.03 5.21
N VAL A 121 13.88 -58.71 6.31
CA VAL A 121 13.88 -57.36 6.89
C VAL A 121 15.12 -57.20 7.75
N ALA A 122 16.12 -56.52 7.20
CA ALA A 122 17.27 -56.05 7.97
C ALA A 122 16.93 -54.69 8.61
N PRO A 123 17.20 -54.47 9.90
CA PRO A 123 17.13 -53.13 10.47
C PRO A 123 18.12 -52.23 9.70
N LEU A 124 17.64 -51.08 9.23
CA LEU A 124 18.54 -50.07 8.68
C LEU A 124 19.49 -49.65 9.80
N THR A 125 20.77 -49.98 9.64
CA THR A 125 21.85 -49.50 10.50
C THR A 125 21.95 -47.99 10.46
N ASP A 126 21.51 -47.37 9.37
CA ASP A 126 21.42 -45.92 9.29
C ASP A 126 20.28 -45.42 8.40
N THR A 127 19.72 -44.26 8.74
CA THR A 127 18.69 -43.59 7.92
C THR A 127 19.36 -42.95 6.70
N PRO A 128 18.91 -43.23 5.46
CA PRO A 128 19.48 -42.62 4.27
C PRO A 128 19.30 -41.10 4.32
N GLU A 129 20.42 -40.38 4.31
CA GLU A 129 20.38 -38.92 4.34
C GLU A 129 20.03 -38.33 2.98
N ARG A 130 19.22 -37.27 3.00
CA ARG A 130 18.96 -36.49 1.80
C ARG A 130 20.26 -35.86 1.29
N PRO A 131 20.57 -35.97 -0.01
CA PRO A 131 21.77 -35.38 -0.58
C PRO A 131 21.71 -33.84 -0.56
N ILE A 132 20.52 -33.26 -0.67
CA ILE A 132 20.29 -31.81 -0.66
C ILE A 132 19.19 -31.49 0.36
N ILE A 133 19.37 -30.41 1.12
CA ILE A 133 18.36 -29.87 2.03
C ILE A 133 18.15 -28.40 1.70
N SER A 134 16.92 -28.02 1.37
CA SER A 134 16.51 -26.63 1.21
C SER A 134 15.85 -26.13 2.49
N LEU A 135 16.26 -24.95 2.95
CA LEU A 135 15.84 -24.33 4.19
C LEU A 135 15.64 -22.84 3.97
N ASP A 136 14.60 -22.29 4.58
CA ASP A 136 14.39 -20.85 4.62
C ASP A 136 14.69 -20.35 6.04
N ALA A 137 15.56 -19.36 6.15
CA ALA A 137 15.94 -18.79 7.44
C ALA A 137 15.69 -17.28 7.47
N LYS A 138 15.02 -16.81 8.51
CA LYS A 138 14.77 -15.38 8.70
C LYS A 138 15.94 -14.72 9.42
N LEU A 139 16.47 -13.67 8.81
CA LEU A 139 17.55 -12.87 9.37
C LEU A 139 16.99 -11.86 10.39
N ALA A 140 17.49 -11.86 11.62
CA ALA A 140 17.08 -10.90 12.64
C ALA A 140 17.64 -9.49 12.37
N SER A 141 18.90 -9.42 11.94
CA SER A 141 19.62 -8.21 11.55
C SER A 141 20.81 -8.61 10.66
N GLY A 142 21.39 -7.67 9.91
CA GLY A 142 22.57 -7.92 9.07
C GLY A 142 23.71 -8.62 9.80
N ASP A 143 24.05 -8.18 11.02
CA ASP A 143 25.13 -8.74 11.83
C ASP A 143 24.85 -10.17 12.31
N ALA A 144 23.58 -10.57 12.38
CA ALA A 144 23.18 -11.90 12.80
C ALA A 144 23.42 -12.98 11.72
N LEU A 145 23.86 -12.60 10.51
CA LEU A 145 24.01 -13.50 9.36
C LEU A 145 24.82 -14.75 9.71
N LEU A 146 26.00 -14.57 10.32
CA LEU A 146 26.86 -15.68 10.72
C LEU A 146 26.16 -16.63 11.70
N SER A 147 25.47 -16.06 12.68
CA SER A 147 24.77 -16.83 13.71
C SER A 147 23.58 -17.60 13.13
N VAL A 148 22.85 -17.01 12.18
CA VAL A 148 21.71 -17.64 11.51
C VAL A 148 22.20 -18.80 10.66
N LEU A 149 23.26 -18.61 9.85
CA LEU A 149 23.82 -19.69 9.03
C LEU A 149 24.29 -20.87 9.88
N LYS A 150 25.02 -20.61 10.99
CA LYS A 150 25.45 -21.65 11.93
C LYS A 150 24.24 -22.39 12.55
N ARG A 151 23.18 -21.67 12.96
CA ARG A 151 21.94 -22.28 13.47
C ARG A 151 21.18 -23.09 12.42
N SER A 152 21.25 -22.69 11.15
CA SER A 152 20.65 -23.41 10.02
C SER A 152 21.45 -24.66 9.61
N GLY A 153 22.55 -24.97 10.30
CA GLY A 153 23.35 -26.18 10.05
C GLY A 153 24.46 -26.02 9.00
N VAL A 154 24.77 -24.78 8.60
CA VAL A 154 25.92 -24.47 7.73
C VAL A 154 27.22 -24.62 8.53
N GLY A 155 28.24 -25.23 7.93
CA GLY A 155 29.58 -25.34 8.52
C GLY A 155 30.18 -23.97 8.88
N ALA A 156 30.92 -23.90 10.00
CA ALA A 156 31.45 -22.65 10.52
C ALA A 156 32.37 -21.92 9.52
N ALA A 157 33.25 -22.66 8.82
CA ALA A 157 34.15 -22.10 7.81
C ALA A 157 33.41 -21.52 6.60
N ASP A 158 32.41 -22.25 6.09
CA ASP A 158 31.56 -21.77 5.00
C ASP A 158 30.78 -20.51 5.42
N ALA A 159 30.22 -20.51 6.64
CA ALA A 159 29.48 -19.36 7.16
C ALA A 159 30.36 -18.10 7.31
N GLU A 160 31.63 -18.26 7.71
CA GLU A 160 32.61 -17.16 7.79
C GLU A 160 33.02 -16.65 6.41
N GLN A 161 33.21 -17.55 5.44
CA GLN A 161 33.48 -17.19 4.05
C GLN A 161 32.31 -16.44 3.43
N VAL A 162 31.06 -16.87 3.66
CA VAL A 162 29.86 -16.15 3.23
C VAL A 162 29.83 -14.75 3.84
N GLY A 163 30.05 -14.65 5.15
CA GLY A 163 30.11 -13.36 5.85
C GLY A 163 31.10 -12.41 5.19
N ALA A 164 32.33 -12.87 4.95
CA ALA A 164 33.38 -12.08 4.30
C ALA A 164 33.02 -11.67 2.85
N LEU A 165 32.33 -12.53 2.10
CA LEU A 165 31.88 -12.21 0.74
C LEU A 165 30.74 -11.18 0.75
N VAL A 166 29.79 -11.31 1.68
CA VAL A 166 28.64 -10.40 1.80
C VAL A 166 29.10 -9.02 2.26
N THR A 167 29.98 -8.91 3.26
CA THR A 167 30.49 -7.61 3.73
C THR A 167 31.23 -6.82 2.65
N LYS A 168 31.86 -7.50 1.69
CA LYS A 168 32.50 -6.84 0.52
C LYS A 168 31.49 -6.24 -0.45
N ALA A 169 30.27 -6.78 -0.52
CA ALA A 169 29.23 -6.34 -1.43
C ALA A 169 28.30 -5.30 -0.79
N VAL A 170 27.90 -5.52 0.47
CA VAL A 170 26.89 -4.72 1.18
C VAL A 170 27.26 -4.64 2.67
N SER A 171 27.16 -3.44 3.24
CA SER A 171 27.29 -3.25 4.69
C SER A 171 26.10 -3.88 5.43
N PHE A 172 26.34 -4.53 6.57
CA PHE A 172 25.28 -5.22 7.32
C PHE A 172 24.12 -4.32 7.73
N ASP A 173 24.37 -3.03 8.00
CA ASP A 173 23.34 -2.03 8.31
C ASP A 173 22.32 -1.81 7.19
N GLN A 174 22.68 -2.11 5.95
CA GLN A 174 21.81 -1.93 4.79
C GLN A 174 20.87 -3.12 4.57
N ILE A 175 21.12 -4.25 5.22
CA ILE A 175 20.28 -5.44 5.13
C ILE A 175 19.13 -5.30 6.11
N GLN A 176 17.90 -5.31 5.60
CA GLN A 176 16.73 -5.10 6.45
C GLN A 176 16.55 -6.27 7.45
N PRO A 177 16.20 -5.96 8.72
CA PRO A 177 15.69 -6.95 9.65
C PRO A 177 14.51 -7.71 9.04
N GLY A 178 14.52 -9.02 9.18
CA GLY A 178 13.46 -9.90 8.67
C GLY A 178 13.65 -10.40 7.24
N THR A 179 14.77 -10.10 6.59
CA THR A 179 15.12 -10.67 5.28
C THR A 179 15.14 -12.20 5.34
N MET A 180 14.49 -12.85 4.37
CA MET A 180 14.49 -14.30 4.21
C MET A 180 15.74 -14.74 3.44
N LEU A 181 16.41 -15.78 3.93
CA LEU A 181 17.55 -16.43 3.31
C LEU A 181 17.09 -17.78 2.76
N ASP A 182 17.22 -17.96 1.45
CA ASP A 182 16.98 -19.24 0.79
C ASP A 182 18.30 -20.01 0.82
N ILE A 183 18.40 -21.04 1.66
CA ILE A 183 19.63 -21.79 1.92
C ILE A 183 19.50 -23.21 1.36
N THR A 184 20.47 -23.63 0.55
CA THR A 184 20.58 -25.00 0.06
C THR A 184 21.87 -25.63 0.58
N LEU A 185 21.72 -26.66 1.41
CA LEU A 185 22.82 -27.42 1.97
C LEU A 185 23.12 -28.65 1.11
N GLY A 186 24.41 -28.90 0.88
CA GLY A 186 24.89 -30.03 0.11
C GLY A 186 25.02 -31.33 0.93
N ARG A 187 25.59 -32.34 0.28
CA ARG A 187 25.88 -33.64 0.88
C ARG A 187 27.08 -33.53 1.82
N ARG A 188 26.97 -34.17 2.99
CA ARG A 188 28.10 -34.38 3.91
C ARG A 188 28.63 -35.80 3.81
N THR A 189 29.91 -35.97 4.14
CA THR A 189 30.60 -37.26 4.17
C THR A 189 30.25 -38.08 5.41
N ASP A 190 30.04 -37.42 6.55
CA ASP A 190 29.72 -38.05 7.84
C ASP A 190 28.71 -37.18 8.62
N LYS A 191 27.87 -37.82 9.45
CA LYS A 191 26.87 -37.18 10.32
C LYS A 191 27.47 -36.29 11.40
N ALA A 192 28.71 -36.57 11.80
CA ALA A 192 29.44 -35.73 12.74
C ALA A 192 29.86 -34.38 12.14
N GLN A 193 29.92 -34.27 10.79
CA GLN A 193 30.32 -33.05 10.11
C GLN A 193 29.11 -32.18 9.73
N ALA A 194 29.31 -30.87 9.80
CA ALA A 194 28.33 -29.91 9.31
C ALA A 194 28.17 -30.02 7.79
N ARG A 195 26.98 -29.67 7.27
CA ARG A 195 26.75 -29.72 5.83
C ARG A 195 27.41 -28.52 5.14
N PRO A 196 28.05 -28.72 3.97
CA PRO A 196 28.57 -27.62 3.19
C PRO A 196 27.43 -26.80 2.61
N LEU A 197 27.63 -25.49 2.48
CA LEU A 197 26.69 -24.62 1.77
C LEU A 197 26.83 -24.84 0.26
N GLN A 198 25.74 -25.18 -0.43
CA GLN A 198 25.72 -25.35 -1.89
C GLN A 198 25.27 -24.07 -2.60
N ASN A 199 24.17 -23.49 -2.17
CA ASN A 199 23.66 -22.20 -2.66
C ASN A 199 23.01 -21.42 -1.52
N MET A 200 23.11 -20.10 -1.56
CA MET A 200 22.33 -19.20 -0.72
C MET A 200 21.88 -18.01 -1.56
N ALA A 201 20.59 -17.71 -1.57
CA ALA A 201 20.08 -16.50 -2.21
C ALA A 201 19.29 -15.69 -1.19
N PHE A 202 19.46 -14.37 -1.24
CA PHE A 202 18.63 -13.48 -0.45
C PHE A 202 18.59 -12.08 -1.05
N ARG A 203 17.55 -11.33 -0.67
CA ARG A 203 17.41 -9.94 -1.07
C ARG A 203 18.09 -9.04 -0.04
N ALA A 204 19.27 -8.54 -0.39
CA ALA A 204 20.04 -7.68 0.50
C ALA A 204 19.41 -6.29 0.63
N ARG A 205 18.93 -5.73 -0.49
CA ARG A 205 18.27 -4.41 -0.53
C ARG A 205 17.09 -4.43 -1.50
N PHE A 206 16.32 -3.35 -1.52
CA PHE A 206 15.22 -3.19 -2.47
C PHE A 206 15.69 -3.26 -3.94
N ASP A 207 16.92 -2.86 -4.23
CA ASP A 207 17.53 -2.82 -5.57
C ASP A 207 18.51 -3.97 -5.85
N LEU A 208 18.74 -4.88 -4.89
CA LEU A 208 19.85 -5.84 -4.97
C LEU A 208 19.50 -7.19 -4.37
N LYS A 209 19.61 -8.24 -5.20
CA LYS A 209 19.63 -9.63 -4.80
C LYS A 209 21.06 -10.15 -4.82
N LEU A 210 21.42 -10.91 -3.78
CA LEU A 210 22.71 -11.58 -3.66
C LEU A 210 22.49 -13.08 -3.79
N GLU A 211 23.37 -13.74 -4.53
CA GLU A 211 23.42 -15.19 -4.65
C GLU A 211 24.84 -15.65 -4.36
N VAL A 212 24.99 -16.65 -3.50
CA VAL A 212 26.26 -17.24 -3.12
C VAL A 212 26.23 -18.72 -3.49
N ALA A 213 27.00 -19.09 -4.49
CA ALA A 213 27.05 -20.45 -5.00
C ALA A 213 28.44 -21.07 -4.78
N ARG A 214 28.46 -22.36 -4.48
CA ARG A 214 29.69 -23.15 -4.33
C ARG A 214 30.20 -23.62 -5.69
N ASN A 215 31.46 -23.27 -5.99
CA ASN A 215 32.20 -23.74 -7.15
C ASN A 215 33.36 -24.62 -6.68
N GLY A 216 33.13 -25.93 -6.62
CA GLY A 216 34.10 -26.88 -6.06
C GLY A 216 34.27 -26.67 -4.55
N ASN A 217 35.42 -26.12 -4.15
CA ASN A 217 35.74 -25.88 -2.74
C ASN A 217 35.69 -24.41 -2.30
N SER A 218 35.35 -23.49 -3.20
CA SER A 218 35.21 -22.07 -2.88
C SER A 218 33.77 -21.59 -3.08
N LEU A 219 33.40 -20.56 -2.32
CA LEU A 219 32.14 -19.84 -2.49
C LEU A 219 32.38 -18.59 -3.33
N SER A 220 31.45 -18.32 -4.24
CA SER A 220 31.45 -17.12 -5.09
C SER A 220 30.14 -16.36 -4.90
N LEU A 221 30.22 -15.03 -4.88
CA LEU A 221 29.07 -14.15 -4.72
C LEU A 221 28.75 -13.47 -6.04
N LYS A 222 27.49 -13.59 -6.47
CA LYS A 222 26.92 -12.94 -7.65
C LYS A 222 25.93 -11.87 -7.20
N GLN A 223 26.11 -10.66 -7.71
CA GLN A 223 25.21 -9.54 -7.48
C GLN A 223 24.22 -9.44 -8.64
N ILE A 224 22.93 -9.44 -8.32
CA ILE A 224 21.85 -9.35 -9.30
C ILE A 224 21.10 -8.05 -9.02
N PRO A 225 21.35 -6.97 -9.79
CA PRO A 225 20.63 -5.72 -9.63
C PRO A 225 19.16 -5.91 -10.06
N ILE A 226 18.25 -5.32 -9.30
CA ILE A 226 16.82 -5.33 -9.56
C ILE A 226 16.43 -3.94 -10.07
N ALA A 227 15.85 -3.87 -11.27
CA ALA A 227 15.34 -2.61 -11.80
C ALA A 227 14.20 -2.07 -10.91
N ILE A 228 14.29 -0.78 -10.59
CA ILE A 228 13.28 -0.07 -9.79
C ILE A 228 12.71 1.07 -10.61
N ASP A 229 11.38 1.10 -10.68
CA ASP A 229 10.63 2.25 -11.16
C ASP A 229 10.38 3.22 -10.00
N HIS A 230 10.85 4.47 -10.15
CA HIS A 230 10.68 5.55 -9.18
C HIS A 230 9.54 6.52 -9.53
N THR A 231 8.67 6.14 -10.47
CA THR A 231 7.49 6.93 -10.83
C THR A 231 6.63 7.17 -9.59
N PRO A 232 6.38 8.44 -9.21
CA PRO A 232 5.55 8.75 -8.05
C PRO A 232 4.11 8.24 -8.20
N LEU A 233 3.47 7.90 -7.08
CA LEU A 233 2.06 7.56 -7.08
C LEU A 233 1.23 8.84 -6.91
N ARG A 234 0.41 9.15 -7.91
CA ARG A 234 -0.59 10.23 -7.84
C ARG A 234 -1.99 9.67 -7.62
N VAL A 235 -2.64 10.08 -6.54
CA VAL A 235 -4.00 9.69 -6.17
C VAL A 235 -4.89 10.94 -6.15
N GLN A 236 -5.99 10.88 -6.90
CA GLN A 236 -6.97 11.97 -6.98
C GLN A 236 -8.38 11.43 -6.70
N GLY A 237 -9.23 12.25 -6.08
CA GLY A 237 -10.62 11.88 -5.83
C GLY A 237 -11.47 13.05 -5.36
N ALA A 238 -12.80 12.86 -5.35
CA ALA A 238 -13.72 13.78 -4.70
C ALA A 238 -13.66 13.58 -3.18
N ILE A 239 -13.79 14.67 -2.43
CA ILE A 239 -13.91 14.62 -0.98
C ILE A 239 -15.36 14.26 -0.66
N GLY A 240 -15.59 13.25 0.17
CA GLY A 240 -16.92 12.87 0.67
C GLY A 240 -17.20 13.46 2.06
N SER A 241 -17.84 12.67 2.92
CA SER A 241 -18.09 13.04 4.33
C SER A 241 -16.81 13.19 5.17
N SER A 242 -15.71 12.58 4.73
CA SER A 242 -14.41 12.68 5.38
C SER A 242 -13.30 12.62 4.34
N LEU A 243 -12.43 13.64 4.35
CA LEU A 243 -11.24 13.67 3.51
C LEU A 243 -10.35 12.44 3.73
N TYR A 244 -10.15 12.03 5.00
CA TYR A 244 -9.35 10.86 5.32
C TYR A 244 -9.93 9.59 4.68
N ARG A 245 -11.24 9.34 4.86
CA ARG A 245 -11.89 8.15 4.30
C ARG A 245 -11.85 8.15 2.77
N SER A 246 -12.11 9.29 2.15
CA SER A 246 -12.12 9.43 0.69
C SER A 246 -10.73 9.18 0.09
N ALA A 247 -9.67 9.72 0.71
CA ALA A 247 -8.30 9.50 0.28
C ALA A 247 -7.85 8.04 0.47
N ARG A 248 -8.21 7.40 1.59
CA ARG A 248 -7.93 5.98 1.83
C ARG A 248 -8.66 5.08 0.84
N ALA A 249 -9.94 5.37 0.55
CA ALA A 249 -10.74 4.63 -0.42
C ALA A 249 -10.19 4.76 -1.86
N ALA A 250 -9.57 5.90 -2.19
CA ALA A 250 -8.88 6.10 -3.48
C ALA A 250 -7.50 5.40 -3.57
N GLY A 251 -7.05 4.73 -2.51
CA GLY A 251 -5.79 3.98 -2.49
C GLY A 251 -4.58 4.76 -1.95
N ALA A 252 -4.78 5.93 -1.32
CA ALA A 252 -3.68 6.64 -0.68
C ALA A 252 -3.25 5.95 0.64
N PRO A 253 -1.94 5.85 0.92
CA PRO A 253 -1.45 5.22 2.15
C PRO A 253 -1.71 6.09 3.39
N ALA A 254 -1.99 5.46 4.53
CA ALA A 254 -2.37 6.12 5.79
C ALA A 254 -1.46 7.29 6.16
N LYS A 255 -0.14 7.03 6.21
CA LYS A 255 0.90 7.99 6.58
C LYS A 255 0.96 9.20 5.65
N ALA A 256 0.67 9.00 4.36
CA ALA A 256 0.62 10.10 3.41
C ALA A 256 -0.64 10.94 3.59
N VAL A 257 -1.80 10.30 3.84
CA VAL A 257 -3.06 11.02 4.10
C VAL A 257 -2.95 11.88 5.36
N GLU A 258 -2.34 11.36 6.43
CA GLU A 258 -2.08 12.13 7.66
C GLU A 258 -1.15 13.32 7.39
N SER A 259 -0.06 13.07 6.66
CA SER A 259 0.87 14.15 6.28
C SER A 259 0.19 15.18 5.39
N PHE A 260 -0.69 14.76 4.50
CA PHE A 260 -1.47 15.62 3.61
C PHE A 260 -2.44 16.51 4.38
N ILE A 261 -3.23 15.95 5.30
CA ILE A 261 -4.16 16.72 6.14
C ILE A 261 -3.40 17.74 6.98
N ARG A 262 -2.29 17.33 7.62
CA ARG A 262 -1.44 18.22 8.42
C ARG A 262 -0.86 19.36 7.58
N THR A 263 -0.40 19.08 6.37
CA THR A 263 0.15 20.10 5.47
C THR A 263 -0.94 21.05 4.97
N LEU A 264 -2.13 20.54 4.60
CA LEU A 264 -3.23 21.40 4.16
C LEU A 264 -3.77 22.32 5.26
N ALA A 265 -3.82 21.83 6.50
CA ALA A 265 -4.30 22.58 7.65
C ALA A 265 -3.48 23.86 7.93
N THR A 266 -2.26 23.98 7.39
CA THR A 266 -1.47 25.22 7.50
C THR A 266 -2.01 26.36 6.63
N ARG A 267 -2.83 26.05 5.63
CA ARG A 267 -3.31 27.02 4.63
C ARG A 267 -4.82 27.17 4.62
N VAL A 268 -5.57 26.08 4.80
CA VAL A 268 -7.03 26.08 4.79
C VAL A 268 -7.55 25.19 5.93
N PRO A 269 -8.52 25.67 6.74
CA PRO A 269 -9.19 24.83 7.72
C PRO A 269 -9.86 23.63 7.03
N VAL A 270 -9.57 22.42 7.51
CA VAL A 270 -10.11 21.17 6.91
C VAL A 270 -11.64 21.14 6.95
N SER A 271 -12.28 21.85 7.88
CA SER A 271 -13.74 22.02 7.97
C SER A 271 -14.37 22.72 6.77
N HIS A 272 -13.60 23.53 6.02
CA HIS A 272 -14.09 24.20 4.81
C HIS A 272 -13.99 23.30 3.57
N LEU A 273 -13.47 22.08 3.71
CA LEU A 273 -13.35 21.12 2.62
C LEU A 273 -14.59 20.22 2.61
N GLY A 274 -15.52 20.53 1.71
CA GLY A 274 -16.79 19.80 1.55
C GLY A 274 -16.80 18.84 0.36
N SER A 275 -18.00 18.37 0.03
CA SER A 275 -18.24 17.37 -1.03
C SER A 275 -17.98 17.86 -2.45
N ASN A 276 -17.87 19.17 -2.63
CA ASN A 276 -17.53 19.82 -3.90
C ASN A 276 -16.02 19.81 -4.20
N CYS A 277 -15.18 19.60 -3.18
CA CYS A 277 -13.74 19.66 -3.32
C CYS A 277 -13.16 18.38 -3.93
N LYS A 278 -12.10 18.50 -4.72
CA LYS A 278 -11.26 17.39 -5.19
C LYS A 278 -9.90 17.46 -4.53
N PHE A 279 -9.40 16.34 -4.03
CA PHE A 279 -8.04 16.23 -3.49
C PHE A 279 -7.10 15.64 -4.54
N ASP A 280 -5.83 16.02 -4.49
CA ASP A 280 -4.74 15.48 -5.33
C ASP A 280 -3.50 15.27 -4.46
N ILE A 281 -3.08 14.02 -4.33
CA ILE A 281 -2.00 13.56 -3.44
C ILE A 281 -0.94 12.91 -4.31
N ILE A 282 0.31 13.36 -4.22
CA ILE A 282 1.44 12.67 -4.88
C ILE A 282 2.42 12.22 -3.81
N VAL A 283 2.74 10.93 -3.81
CA VAL A 283 3.67 10.30 -2.87
C VAL A 283 4.84 9.69 -3.60
N LYS A 284 6.00 9.70 -2.94
CA LYS A 284 7.17 8.96 -3.44
C LYS A 284 6.83 7.47 -3.47
N GLN A 285 7.10 6.82 -4.59
CA GLN A 285 6.92 5.39 -4.77
C GLN A 285 8.20 4.80 -5.39
N ALA A 286 8.55 3.59 -4.99
CA ALA A 286 9.55 2.77 -5.65
C ALA A 286 8.92 1.39 -5.88
N ARG A 287 8.82 0.95 -7.13
CA ARG A 287 8.30 -0.35 -7.52
C ARG A 287 9.44 -1.18 -8.08
N ALA A 288 9.74 -2.31 -7.44
CA ALA A 288 10.74 -3.24 -7.95
C ALA A 288 10.14 -4.08 -9.08
N ALA A 289 10.98 -4.54 -10.01
CA ALA A 289 10.57 -5.47 -11.07
C ALA A 289 9.98 -6.79 -10.54
N THR A 290 10.25 -7.13 -9.27
CA THR A 290 9.65 -8.27 -8.56
C THR A 290 8.18 -8.05 -8.17
N GLY A 291 7.63 -6.85 -8.38
CA GLY A 291 6.26 -6.48 -8.04
C GLY A 291 6.10 -5.80 -6.67
N GLU A 292 7.13 -5.82 -5.83
CA GLU A 292 7.09 -5.15 -4.54
C GLU A 292 7.06 -3.62 -4.66
N VAL A 293 6.34 -2.97 -3.76
CA VAL A 293 6.15 -1.52 -3.75
C VAL A 293 6.55 -0.95 -2.40
N GLN A 294 7.46 0.02 -2.42
CA GLN A 294 7.82 0.84 -1.27
C GLN A 294 7.25 2.25 -1.44
N LEU A 295 6.45 2.68 -0.46
CA LEU A 295 5.88 4.03 -0.41
C LEU A 295 6.71 4.91 0.53
N GLY A 296 6.91 6.16 0.12
CA GLY A 296 7.72 7.14 0.82
C GLY A 296 6.93 8.39 1.22
N ASN A 297 7.65 9.50 1.31
CA ASN A 297 7.11 10.77 1.79
C ASN A 297 6.14 11.41 0.78
N LEU A 298 5.27 12.29 1.30
CA LEU A 298 4.40 13.14 0.51
C LEU A 298 5.22 14.15 -0.30
N LEU A 299 5.02 14.17 -1.62
CA LEU A 299 5.69 15.08 -2.55
C LEU A 299 4.81 16.26 -2.96
N TYR A 300 3.49 16.10 -2.92
CA TYR A 300 2.54 17.14 -3.31
C TYR A 300 1.23 17.02 -2.55
N ALA A 301 0.67 18.17 -2.17
CA ALA A 301 -0.66 18.28 -1.59
C ALA A 301 -1.48 19.34 -2.35
N GLY A 302 -2.50 18.88 -3.07
CA GLY A 302 -3.43 19.73 -3.80
C GLY A 302 -4.88 19.57 -3.35
N VAL A 303 -5.62 20.68 -3.33
CA VAL A 303 -7.08 20.69 -3.33
C VAL A 303 -7.56 21.63 -4.42
N SER A 304 -8.53 21.18 -5.21
CA SER A 304 -9.13 21.91 -6.31
C SER A 304 -10.66 21.77 -6.30
N SER A 305 -11.33 22.46 -7.23
CA SER A 305 -12.80 22.47 -7.35
C SER A 305 -13.56 23.06 -6.16
N CYS A 306 -12.89 23.87 -5.34
CA CYS A 306 -13.48 24.66 -4.26
C CYS A 306 -13.01 26.11 -4.32
N ASP A 307 -13.65 26.99 -3.54
CA ASP A 307 -13.38 28.43 -3.54
C ASP A 307 -11.90 28.79 -3.37
N ASN A 308 -11.16 27.94 -2.64
CA ASN A 308 -9.72 28.11 -2.45
C ASN A 308 -8.93 26.94 -3.05
N LYS A 309 -8.40 27.12 -4.27
CA LYS A 309 -7.40 26.20 -4.84
C LYS A 309 -6.12 26.29 -4.02
N VAL A 310 -5.67 25.14 -3.49
CA VAL A 310 -4.42 25.02 -2.74
C VAL A 310 -3.52 24.04 -3.44
N GLN A 311 -2.25 24.41 -3.62
CA GLN A 311 -1.22 23.55 -4.16
C GLN A 311 0.03 23.76 -3.31
N LEU A 312 0.51 22.72 -2.64
CA LEU A 312 1.66 22.77 -1.75
C LEU A 312 2.68 21.71 -2.16
N MET A 313 3.95 22.11 -2.26
CA MET A 313 5.08 21.23 -2.56
C MET A 313 6.23 21.51 -1.57
N PRO A 314 6.90 20.48 -1.04
CA PRO A 314 8.07 20.70 -0.21
C PRO A 314 9.25 21.12 -1.09
N TRP A 315 9.99 22.13 -0.66
CA TRP A 315 11.19 22.62 -1.31
C TRP A 315 12.29 22.78 -0.28
N GLU A 316 13.48 22.30 -0.62
CA GLU A 316 14.66 22.47 0.21
C GLU A 316 15.39 23.75 -0.19
N SER A 317 15.57 24.67 0.76
CA SER A 317 16.33 25.90 0.53
C SER A 317 17.12 26.23 1.79
N ASN A 318 18.45 26.36 1.66
CA ASN A 318 19.40 26.58 2.76
C ASN A 318 19.37 25.46 3.83
N GLY A 319 19.32 24.19 3.40
CA GLY A 319 19.34 23.02 4.30
C GLY A 319 18.07 22.82 5.13
N LYS A 320 16.99 23.57 4.83
CA LYS A 320 15.68 23.41 5.46
C LYS A 320 14.63 23.09 4.39
N THR A 321 13.86 22.03 4.63
CA THR A 321 12.70 21.67 3.80
C THR A 321 11.45 22.38 4.32
N GLU A 322 10.86 23.25 3.51
CA GLU A 322 9.63 23.98 3.83
C GLU A 322 8.58 23.75 2.74
N TRP A 323 7.30 23.91 3.08
CA TRP A 323 6.21 23.81 2.11
C TRP A 323 5.94 25.17 1.48
N PHE A 324 5.92 25.20 0.15
CA PHE A 324 5.65 26.38 -0.65
C PHE A 324 4.37 26.17 -1.46
N ASP A 325 3.63 27.26 -1.65
CA ASP A 325 2.47 27.26 -2.52
C ASP A 325 2.85 27.23 -4.01
N GLY A 326 1.88 27.01 -4.90
CA GLY A 326 2.12 27.00 -6.36
C GLY A 326 2.73 28.30 -6.91
N GLY A 327 2.67 29.40 -6.15
CA GLY A 327 3.32 30.67 -6.47
C GLY A 327 4.74 30.81 -5.92
N GLY A 328 5.27 29.81 -5.21
CA GLY A 328 6.58 29.84 -4.55
C GLY A 328 6.60 30.64 -3.24
N LYS A 329 5.44 30.85 -2.59
CA LYS A 329 5.37 31.50 -1.27
C LYS A 329 5.33 30.44 -0.17
N GLY A 330 6.29 30.50 0.73
CA GLY A 330 6.43 29.58 1.86
C GLY A 330 5.39 29.82 2.95
N ASN A 331 5.38 28.93 3.93
CA ASN A 331 4.54 29.08 5.12
C ASN A 331 4.82 30.41 5.85
N LYS A 332 3.74 31.03 6.35
CA LYS A 332 3.81 32.15 7.29
C LYS A 332 4.20 31.63 8.68
N THR A 333 5.48 31.46 8.96
CA THR A 333 5.94 31.10 10.30
C THR A 333 6.00 32.33 11.20
N GLY A 334 4.83 32.76 11.69
CA GLY A 334 4.75 33.67 12.84
C GLY A 334 3.41 34.40 12.99
N MET A 335 3.04 34.68 14.25
CA MET A 335 1.77 35.33 14.56
C MET A 335 1.79 36.79 14.09
N MET A 336 2.94 37.46 14.12
CA MET A 336 3.07 38.92 13.92
C MET A 336 4.03 39.30 12.78
N ALA A 337 3.71 40.30 11.97
CA ALA A 337 4.57 40.89 10.95
C ALA A 337 5.54 41.89 11.59
N MET A 338 6.68 42.13 10.95
CA MET A 338 7.64 43.15 11.40
C MET A 338 7.03 44.56 11.24
N PRO A 339 7.00 45.38 12.31
CA PRO A 339 6.19 46.61 12.33
C PRO A 339 6.82 47.78 11.58
N ALA A 340 8.13 47.75 11.30
CA ALA A 340 8.82 48.72 10.44
C ALA A 340 10.07 48.08 9.83
N ASN A 341 10.47 48.53 8.64
CA ASN A 341 11.74 48.13 8.03
C ASN A 341 12.88 48.95 8.65
N GLY A 342 13.65 48.36 9.57
CA GLY A 342 14.71 49.06 10.29
C GLY A 342 15.59 48.13 11.12
N ARG A 343 16.64 48.70 11.71
CA ARG A 343 17.61 47.98 12.55
C ARG A 343 17.17 48.02 14.01
N PHE A 344 17.22 46.88 14.71
CA PHE A 344 17.02 46.86 16.16
C PHE A 344 18.10 47.68 16.87
N SER A 345 17.71 48.71 17.60
CA SER A 345 18.62 49.59 18.35
C SER A 345 18.57 49.35 19.86
N SER A 346 17.43 48.96 20.42
CA SER A 346 17.29 48.68 21.85
C SER A 346 16.38 47.49 22.13
N ALA A 347 16.71 46.73 23.16
CA ALA A 347 15.96 45.55 23.61
C ALA A 347 15.02 45.88 24.78
N PHE A 348 14.02 45.02 25.00
CA PHE A 348 13.13 45.04 26.16
C PHE A 348 13.90 44.69 27.44
N GLY A 349 13.62 45.38 28.56
CA GLY A 349 14.22 45.09 29.86
C GLY A 349 14.70 46.33 30.63
N MET A 350 15.26 46.10 31.82
CA MET A 350 15.83 47.17 32.66
C MET A 350 17.10 47.74 32.02
N ARG A 351 17.13 49.05 31.77
CA ARG A 351 18.30 49.75 31.23
C ARG A 351 18.40 51.19 31.74
N ARG A 352 19.60 51.77 31.69
CA ARG A 352 19.80 53.20 31.97
C ARG A 352 19.09 54.04 30.92
N HIS A 353 18.20 54.94 31.36
CA HIS A 353 17.41 55.76 30.46
C HIS A 353 18.27 56.90 29.88
N PRO A 354 18.39 57.03 28.55
CA PRO A 354 19.36 57.95 27.93
C PRO A 354 19.08 59.43 28.21
N ILE A 355 17.82 59.79 28.49
CA ILE A 355 17.41 61.18 28.78
C ILE A 355 17.32 61.45 30.30
N LEU A 356 17.02 60.42 31.12
CA LEU A 356 16.68 60.61 32.54
C LEU A 356 17.82 60.18 33.49
N GLY A 357 18.83 59.49 32.98
CA GLY A 357 20.06 59.17 33.73
C GLY A 357 19.98 57.97 34.69
N TYR A 358 18.80 57.52 35.10
CA TYR A 358 18.59 56.36 36.00
C TYR A 358 18.07 55.10 35.27
N ASN A 359 18.13 53.94 35.93
CA ASN A 359 17.64 52.66 35.40
C ASN A 359 16.11 52.61 35.33
N ARG A 360 15.55 52.41 34.14
CA ARG A 360 14.12 52.34 33.88
C ARG A 360 13.78 51.12 33.03
N MET A 361 12.61 50.54 33.29
CA MET A 361 12.09 49.43 32.49
C MET A 361 11.71 49.89 31.08
N HIS A 362 12.37 49.34 30.08
CA HIS A 362 12.02 49.52 28.68
C HIS A 362 10.95 48.50 28.28
N LYS A 363 9.71 48.98 28.09
CA LYS A 363 8.51 48.15 27.88
C LYS A 363 8.34 47.60 26.46
N GLY A 364 9.29 47.90 25.58
CA GLY A 364 9.25 47.50 24.18
C GLY A 364 10.64 47.26 23.61
N ILE A 365 10.71 47.22 22.28
CA ILE A 365 11.96 47.25 21.51
C ILE A 365 11.99 48.50 20.65
N ASP A 366 13.19 49.00 20.41
CA ASP A 366 13.39 50.16 19.53
C ASP A 366 13.93 49.69 18.19
N ILE A 367 13.27 50.14 17.11
CA ILE A 367 13.64 49.85 15.72
C ILE A 367 14.03 51.19 15.09
N ALA A 368 15.34 51.40 14.92
CA ALA A 368 15.87 52.57 14.26
C ALA A 368 15.56 52.50 12.76
N ALA A 369 14.89 53.53 12.26
CA ALA A 369 14.51 53.68 10.87
C ALA A 369 14.42 55.18 10.53
N PRO A 370 14.64 55.57 9.26
CA PRO A 370 14.50 56.96 8.84
C PRO A 370 13.13 57.56 9.18
N TRP A 371 13.09 58.86 9.45
CA TRP A 371 11.83 59.58 9.64
C TRP A 371 10.91 59.36 8.43
N GLY A 372 9.62 59.16 8.67
CA GLY A 372 8.63 58.91 7.63
C GLY A 372 8.51 57.44 7.16
N THR A 373 9.40 56.55 7.60
CA THR A 373 9.32 55.10 7.28
C THR A 373 7.92 54.56 7.62
N PRO A 374 7.23 53.85 6.72
CA PRO A 374 5.91 53.29 7.00
C PRO A 374 5.95 52.32 8.19
N VAL A 375 4.98 52.47 9.09
CA VAL A 375 4.74 51.57 10.22
C VAL A 375 3.50 50.73 9.93
N TYR A 376 3.64 49.42 10.08
CA TYR A 376 2.64 48.42 9.73
C TYR A 376 2.03 47.77 10.98
N ALA A 377 0.74 47.43 10.89
CA ALA A 377 0.07 46.59 11.88
C ALA A 377 0.72 45.20 11.92
N ALA A 378 1.15 44.77 13.10
CA ALA A 378 1.86 43.51 13.28
C ALA A 378 0.90 42.32 13.10
N THR A 379 -0.36 42.45 13.47
CA THR A 379 -1.40 41.46 13.14
C THR A 379 -2.77 42.15 13.04
N ASP A 380 -3.79 41.41 12.60
CA ASP A 380 -5.17 41.89 12.52
C ASP A 380 -5.64 42.38 13.89
N GLY A 381 -6.40 43.47 13.96
CA GLY A 381 -6.89 43.99 15.24
C GLY A 381 -7.75 45.24 15.12
N THR A 382 -8.18 45.76 16.26
CA THR A 382 -8.93 47.01 16.38
C THR A 382 -8.08 48.06 17.08
N VAL A 383 -8.07 49.28 16.55
CA VAL A 383 -7.37 50.41 17.16
C VAL A 383 -8.03 50.78 18.48
N GLN A 384 -7.38 50.45 19.60
CA GLN A 384 -7.84 50.82 20.94
C GLN A 384 -7.56 52.30 21.24
N PHE A 385 -6.42 52.80 20.76
CA PHE A 385 -6.02 54.20 20.94
C PHE A 385 -5.19 54.67 19.75
N ALA A 386 -5.39 55.92 19.32
CA ALA A 386 -4.59 56.60 18.31
C ALA A 386 -4.57 58.10 18.63
N GLY A 387 -3.42 58.62 19.07
CA GLY A 387 -3.28 60.03 19.46
C GLY A 387 -1.97 60.33 20.18
N ARG A 388 -1.85 61.53 20.77
CA ARG A 388 -0.68 61.88 21.60
C ARG A 388 -0.76 61.24 22.98
N SER A 389 0.32 60.61 23.42
CA SER A 389 0.45 59.94 24.71
C SER A 389 1.80 60.26 25.34
N ALA A 390 1.85 61.35 26.11
CA ALA A 390 2.97 61.78 26.95
C ALA A 390 4.37 61.39 26.40
N GLY A 391 5.07 60.49 27.10
CA GLY A 391 6.41 60.03 26.75
C GLY A 391 6.53 59.28 25.43
N TYR A 392 5.45 58.65 24.95
CA TYR A 392 5.43 57.95 23.66
C TYR A 392 5.24 58.88 22.47
N GLY A 393 4.94 60.18 22.68
CA GLY A 393 4.63 61.08 21.58
C GLY A 393 3.35 60.68 20.87
N ASN A 394 3.36 60.62 19.55
CA ASN A 394 2.23 60.04 18.80
C ASN A 394 2.27 58.52 18.94
N PHE A 395 1.16 57.96 19.43
CA PHE A 395 1.07 56.56 19.84
C PHE A 395 -0.18 55.90 19.27
N ILE A 396 -0.02 54.65 18.81
CA ILE A 396 -1.12 53.78 18.40
C ILE A 396 -1.08 52.53 19.28
N LYS A 397 -2.23 52.13 19.81
CA LYS A 397 -2.42 50.85 20.51
C LYS A 397 -3.46 50.01 19.78
N LEU A 398 -3.08 48.80 19.39
CA LEU A 398 -3.97 47.84 18.76
C LEU A 398 -4.34 46.73 19.74
N ASN A 399 -5.62 46.36 19.77
CA ASN A 399 -6.10 45.14 20.40
C ASN A 399 -6.30 44.07 19.31
N HIS A 400 -5.65 42.92 19.46
CA HIS A 400 -5.70 41.84 18.48
C HIS A 400 -6.74 40.76 18.81
N GLY A 401 -7.53 40.98 19.87
CA GLY A 401 -8.48 39.99 20.39
C GLY A 401 -7.80 39.02 21.37
N GLY A 402 -8.61 38.41 22.23
CA GLY A 402 -8.11 37.54 23.31
C GLY A 402 -7.19 38.29 24.28
N ALA A 403 -6.00 37.75 24.50
CA ALA A 403 -5.02 38.25 25.46
C ALA A 403 -4.00 39.25 24.88
N PHE A 404 -3.98 39.52 23.57
CA PHE A 404 -2.84 40.18 22.92
C PHE A 404 -3.14 41.60 22.42
N GLY A 405 -2.14 42.49 22.54
CA GLY A 405 -2.17 43.82 21.96
C GLY A 405 -0.78 44.31 21.57
N THR A 406 -0.68 45.34 20.75
CA THR A 406 0.58 45.96 20.35
C THR A 406 0.55 47.48 20.47
N GLY A 407 1.71 48.07 20.75
CA GLY A 407 1.90 49.52 20.88
C GLY A 407 2.95 50.03 19.90
N TYR A 408 2.72 51.21 19.34
CA TYR A 408 3.57 51.87 18.34
C TYR A 408 3.80 53.32 18.74
N GLY A 409 5.00 53.65 19.23
CA GLY A 409 5.36 54.98 19.74
C GLY A 409 6.32 55.76 18.86
N HIS A 410 6.50 57.02 19.24
CA HIS A 410 7.35 58.03 18.61
C HIS A 410 6.99 58.35 17.15
N LEU A 411 5.74 58.13 16.75
CA LEU A 411 5.31 58.29 15.36
C LEU A 411 5.40 59.76 14.91
N SER A 412 5.70 59.99 13.63
CA SER A 412 5.59 61.32 13.01
C SER A 412 4.16 61.61 12.59
N ARG A 413 3.48 60.58 12.07
CA ARG A 413 2.10 60.64 11.59
C ARG A 413 1.33 59.39 11.98
N ILE A 414 0.05 59.58 12.34
CA ILE A 414 -0.93 58.52 12.54
C ILE A 414 -1.89 58.55 11.36
N VAL A 415 -2.18 57.39 10.73
CA VAL A 415 -3.10 57.28 9.58
C VAL A 415 -4.36 56.46 9.88
N VAL A 416 -4.59 56.14 11.16
CA VAL A 416 -5.75 55.38 11.65
C VAL A 416 -6.40 56.11 12.82
N ARG A 417 -7.66 55.79 13.10
CA ARG A 417 -8.44 56.37 14.21
C ARG A 417 -8.88 55.31 15.23
N GLY A 418 -9.18 55.73 16.45
CA GLY A 418 -9.77 54.86 17.48
C GLY A 418 -11.03 54.16 16.97
N GLY A 419 -11.17 52.87 17.29
CA GLY A 419 -12.27 52.01 16.84
C GLY A 419 -12.13 51.42 15.44
N GLN A 420 -11.13 51.83 14.65
CA GLN A 420 -10.90 51.30 13.31
C GLN A 420 -10.36 49.87 13.35
N SER A 421 -10.92 48.97 12.54
CA SER A 421 -10.32 47.65 12.28
C SER A 421 -9.16 47.77 11.30
N VAL A 422 -8.05 47.09 11.58
CA VAL A 422 -6.84 47.07 10.76
C VAL A 422 -6.42 45.63 10.46
N ARG A 423 -5.87 45.42 9.27
CA ARG A 423 -5.35 44.12 8.84
C ARG A 423 -3.83 44.04 9.05
N LYS A 424 -3.31 42.85 9.26
CA LYS A 424 -1.88 42.54 9.31
C LYS A 424 -1.18 43.10 8.07
N GLY A 425 -0.11 43.87 8.28
CA GLY A 425 0.64 44.52 7.21
C GLY A 425 0.01 45.81 6.66
N GLN A 426 -1.13 46.26 7.20
CA GLN A 426 -1.70 47.55 6.84
C GLN A 426 -0.87 48.70 7.43
N VAL A 427 -0.64 49.76 6.65
CA VAL A 427 0.03 50.97 7.14
C VAL A 427 -0.86 51.67 8.17
N ILE A 428 -0.33 51.89 9.37
CA ILE A 428 -1.04 52.53 10.50
C ILE A 428 -0.42 53.87 10.91
N GLY A 429 0.85 54.11 10.55
CA GLY A 429 1.53 55.37 10.82
C GLY A 429 2.86 55.46 10.10
N ALA A 430 3.68 56.42 10.53
CA ALA A 430 5.04 56.62 10.04
C ALA A 430 6.00 56.87 11.20
N VAL A 431 7.23 56.36 11.08
CA VAL A 431 8.31 56.55 12.05
C VAL A 431 8.59 58.03 12.24
N GLY A 432 8.87 58.44 13.48
CA GLY A 432 9.17 59.81 13.82
C GLY A 432 10.15 59.93 14.98
N ASN A 433 10.09 61.07 15.66
CA ASN A 433 10.91 61.39 16.82
C ASN A 433 10.09 62.19 17.85
N THR A 434 8.80 61.87 18.01
CA THR A 434 7.89 62.61 18.91
C THR A 434 7.96 62.04 20.33
N GLY A 435 7.69 62.87 21.34
CA GLY A 435 7.76 62.44 22.75
C GLY A 435 9.20 62.36 23.27
N MET A 436 9.44 61.46 24.22
CA MET A 436 10.77 61.26 24.81
C MET A 436 11.62 60.33 23.93
N SER A 437 12.22 60.89 22.88
CA SER A 437 13.05 60.15 21.92
C SER A 437 14.33 60.92 21.59
N THR A 438 15.46 60.21 21.45
CA THR A 438 16.77 60.82 21.15
C THR A 438 17.07 60.91 19.65
N GLY A 439 16.33 60.18 18.81
CA GLY A 439 16.49 60.20 17.35
C GLY A 439 15.42 59.34 16.66
N PRO A 440 15.29 59.41 15.32
CA PRO A 440 14.23 58.71 14.60
C PRO A 440 14.22 57.19 14.82
N HIS A 441 13.17 56.68 15.46
CA HIS A 441 12.95 55.24 15.68
C HIS A 441 11.48 54.93 15.96
N LEU A 442 11.11 53.66 15.80
CA LEU A 442 9.84 53.12 16.28
C LEU A 442 10.05 52.44 17.63
N HIS A 443 9.31 52.88 18.64
CA HIS A 443 9.17 52.12 19.88
C HIS A 443 8.01 51.14 19.75
N TYR A 444 8.30 49.84 19.76
CA TYR A 444 7.31 48.77 19.56
C TYR A 444 7.11 47.95 20.83
N GLU A 445 5.87 47.88 21.30
CA GLU A 445 5.48 47.13 22.50
C GLU A 445 4.58 45.96 22.15
N LEU A 446 4.75 44.85 22.87
CA LEU A 446 3.87 43.70 22.82
C LEU A 446 3.22 43.51 24.19
N TYR A 447 1.91 43.32 24.20
CA TYR A 447 1.11 43.14 25.40
C TYR A 447 0.51 41.74 25.45
N LYS A 448 0.55 41.11 26.62
CA LYS A 448 -0.18 39.87 26.95
C LYS A 448 -0.95 40.10 28.25
N ASN A 449 -2.27 39.92 28.23
CA ASN A 449 -3.18 40.23 29.35
C ASN A 449 -3.00 41.66 29.90
N GLY A 450 -2.75 42.63 29.02
CA GLY A 450 -2.50 44.02 29.40
C GLY A 450 -1.10 44.32 29.93
N VAL A 451 -0.24 43.32 30.14
CA VAL A 451 1.15 43.49 30.62
C VAL A 451 2.12 43.50 29.44
N ALA A 452 3.07 44.44 29.44
CA ALA A 452 4.12 44.49 28.42
C ALA A 452 5.08 43.30 28.58
N VAL A 453 5.31 42.56 27.49
CA VAL A 453 6.20 41.40 27.42
C VAL A 453 7.25 41.61 26.35
N ASN A 454 8.37 40.90 26.45
CA ASN A 454 9.45 41.01 25.47
C ASN A 454 8.95 40.62 24.07
N PRO A 455 8.90 41.53 23.08
CA PRO A 455 8.43 41.20 21.73
C PRO A 455 9.28 40.14 21.03
N ARG A 456 10.54 39.94 21.44
CA ARG A 456 11.41 38.87 20.91
C ARG A 456 11.04 37.47 21.43
N SER A 457 10.21 37.37 22.47
CA SER A 457 9.71 36.09 22.98
C SER A 457 8.59 35.49 22.12
N VAL A 458 8.12 36.20 21.09
CA VAL A 458 7.06 35.76 20.17
C VAL A 458 7.58 35.77 18.73
N ALA A 459 7.36 34.68 18.00
CA ALA A 459 7.86 34.50 16.63
C ALA A 459 7.13 35.41 15.62
N PHE A 460 7.89 36.21 14.87
CA PHE A 460 7.40 37.06 13.78
C PHE A 460 7.38 36.30 12.45
N SER A 461 6.31 36.43 11.65
CA SER A 461 6.22 35.84 10.31
C SER A 461 6.99 36.66 9.30
N SER A 462 8.07 36.10 8.77
CA SER A 462 8.56 36.47 7.45
C SER A 462 7.86 35.59 6.41
N LEU A 463 7.37 36.21 5.34
CA LEU A 463 6.96 35.48 4.13
C LEU A 463 8.24 35.17 3.37
N ARG A 464 8.71 33.93 3.44
CA ARG A 464 9.81 33.48 2.58
C ARG A 464 9.24 33.22 1.19
N GLN A 465 9.65 34.00 0.20
CA GLN A 465 9.26 33.83 -1.19
C GLN A 465 10.47 33.34 -1.99
N LEU A 466 10.29 32.30 -2.80
CA LEU A 466 11.31 31.85 -3.74
C LEU A 466 11.46 32.87 -4.87
N THR A 467 12.69 33.20 -5.24
CA THR A 467 13.01 34.18 -6.28
C THR A 467 14.08 33.62 -7.23
N GLY A 468 14.13 34.12 -8.48
CA GLY A 468 15.19 33.76 -9.43
C GLY A 468 15.15 32.30 -9.89
N SER A 469 16.32 31.66 -9.94
CA SER A 469 16.52 30.27 -10.38
C SER A 469 15.71 29.26 -9.57
N ASP A 470 15.59 29.47 -8.26
CA ASP A 470 14.88 28.57 -7.36
C ASP A 470 13.38 28.50 -7.68
N LEU A 471 12.78 29.64 -8.05
CA LEU A 471 11.38 29.69 -8.47
C LEU A 471 11.18 28.96 -9.81
N GLY A 472 12.13 29.09 -10.73
CA GLY A 472 12.11 28.38 -12.02
C GLY A 472 12.18 26.87 -11.83
N ALA A 473 13.15 26.40 -11.03
CA ALA A 473 13.30 24.98 -10.70
C ALA A 473 12.09 24.43 -9.93
N PHE A 474 11.53 25.20 -9.00
CA PHE A 474 10.30 24.87 -8.28
C PHE A 474 9.11 24.66 -9.24
N ARG A 475 8.89 25.58 -10.18
CA ARG A 475 7.81 25.46 -11.17
C ARG A 475 7.98 24.27 -12.09
N SER A 476 9.20 24.02 -12.57
CA SER A 476 9.52 22.86 -13.40
C SER A 476 9.22 21.54 -12.66
N LYS A 477 9.68 21.41 -11.41
CA LYS A 477 9.40 20.23 -10.58
C LYS A 477 7.92 20.06 -10.29
N LEU A 478 7.20 21.16 -10.02
CA LEU A 478 5.75 21.12 -9.83
C LEU A 478 5.02 20.64 -11.09
N SER A 479 5.42 21.13 -12.28
CA SER A 479 4.83 20.65 -13.54
C SER A 479 5.11 19.17 -13.80
N GLN A 480 6.32 18.69 -13.48
CA GLN A 480 6.69 17.28 -13.62
C GLN A 480 5.87 16.36 -12.70
N LEU A 481 5.60 16.80 -11.47
CA LEU A 481 4.74 16.04 -10.56
C LEU A 481 3.28 16.02 -11.06
N LEU A 482 2.78 17.14 -11.57
CA LEU A 482 1.42 17.24 -12.09
C LEU A 482 1.22 16.55 -13.46
N SER A 483 2.28 16.20 -14.17
CA SER A 483 2.20 15.40 -15.40
C SER A 483 2.13 13.89 -15.15
N VAL A 484 2.38 13.45 -13.90
CA VAL A 484 2.24 12.03 -13.53
C VAL A 484 0.77 11.62 -13.70
N PRO A 485 0.48 10.50 -14.38
CA PRO A 485 -0.89 10.01 -14.56
C PRO A 485 -1.51 9.66 -13.21
N VAL A 486 -2.83 9.83 -13.08
CA VAL A 486 -3.55 9.46 -11.86
C VAL A 486 -3.60 7.94 -11.78
N GLY A 487 -2.85 7.38 -10.85
CA GLY A 487 -2.89 5.96 -10.54
C GLY A 487 -4.15 5.66 -9.73
N ARG A 488 -5.02 4.77 -10.24
CA ARG A 488 -5.99 4.10 -9.38
C ARG A 488 -5.16 3.16 -8.49
N GLY A 489 -5.11 3.44 -7.19
CA GLY A 489 -4.37 2.58 -6.27
C GLY A 489 -4.84 1.14 -6.39
N ALA A 490 -3.91 0.24 -6.73
CA ALA A 490 -4.07 -1.22 -6.76
C ALA A 490 -5.50 -1.70 -7.10
N ALA A 491 -5.96 -1.47 -8.32
CA ALA A 491 -6.91 -2.41 -8.89
C ALA A 491 -6.15 -3.72 -9.08
N LYS A 492 -6.67 -4.81 -8.51
CA LYS A 492 -6.29 -6.16 -8.92
C LYS A 492 -6.50 -6.22 -10.42
N ASP A 493 -5.42 -6.42 -11.16
CA ASP A 493 -5.51 -6.90 -12.53
C ASP A 493 -6.03 -8.35 -12.42
N GLU A 494 -7.35 -8.52 -12.57
CA GLU A 494 -7.95 -9.80 -12.94
C GLU A 494 -8.06 -9.77 -14.47
N ASP A 495 -7.10 -10.41 -15.13
CA ASP A 495 -7.20 -10.94 -16.49
C ASP A 495 -6.56 -12.35 -16.50
#